data_AF-A0A166H1T4-F1
#
_entry.id   AF-A0A166H1T4-F1
#
_cell.length_a   1.000
_cell.length_b   1.000
_cell.length_c   1.000
_cell.angle_alpha   90.00
_cell.angle_beta   90.00
_cell.angle_gamma   90.00
#
_symmetry.space_group_name_H-M   'P 1'
#
loop_
_entity.id
_entity.type
_entity.pdbx_description
1 polymer ?
#
loop_
_entity_poly.entity_id
_entity_poly.type
_entity_poly.pdbx_seq_one_letter_code
_entity_poly.pdbx_strand_id
1 'polypeptide(L)'
;MNRVTFRDSSDGKTVTATFHLPGIPKEDVHISFQPDRLIVTWQTVKVTESQEGDRLVRERREKNYIRTLHLPDGTRFEEVKATMDSRNLLLTYPKMRPSQLVPIT
;
A
#
# COMPACT_ATOMS: atom_id res chain seq x y z
N MET A 1 3.89 -1.53 -12.49
CA MET A 1 3.72 -2.42 -11.33
C MET A 1 4.01 -1.58 -10.10
N ASN A 2 3.04 -1.36 -9.21
CA ASN A 2 3.24 -0.51 -8.03
C ASN A 2 4.18 -1.25 -7.07
N ARG A 3 5.34 -0.67 -6.80
CA ARG A 3 6.38 -1.28 -5.97
C ARG A 3 6.18 -0.87 -4.53
N VAL A 4 6.30 -1.82 -3.61
CA VAL A 4 6.37 -1.59 -2.17
C VAL A 4 7.79 -1.90 -1.72
N THR A 5 8.42 -0.99 -0.98
CA THR A 5 9.74 -1.21 -0.38
C THR A 5 9.64 -1.18 1.14
N PHE A 6 10.54 -1.88 1.81
CA PHE A 6 10.56 -2.00 3.27
C PHE A 6 11.92 -1.53 3.79
N ARG A 7 11.92 -0.76 4.87
CA ARG A 7 13.12 -0.31 5.56
C ARG A 7 12.94 -0.43 7.07
N ASP A 8 13.85 -1.13 7.73
CA ASP A 8 13.89 -1.20 9.18
C ASP A 8 14.40 0.13 9.78
N SER A 9 13.93 0.49 10.96
CA SER A 9 14.53 1.55 11.76
C SER A 9 15.94 1.16 12.23
N SER A 10 16.77 2.15 12.54
CA SER A 10 18.13 1.93 13.03
C SER A 10 18.20 1.10 14.32
N ASP A 11 17.18 1.20 15.16
CA ASP A 11 17.05 0.41 16.39
C ASP A 11 16.38 -0.97 16.18
N GLY A 12 15.98 -1.30 14.95
CA GLY A 12 15.34 -2.56 14.57
C GLY A 12 13.94 -2.79 15.12
N LYS A 13 13.33 -1.79 15.79
CA LYS A 13 12.01 -1.94 16.44
C LYS A 13 10.83 -1.74 15.51
N THR A 14 11.02 -0.97 14.45
CA THR A 14 9.94 -0.64 13.51
C THR A 14 10.38 -0.93 12.08
N VAL A 15 9.39 -1.06 11.21
CA VAL A 15 9.57 -1.13 9.77
C VAL A 15 8.74 -0.03 9.13
N THR A 16 9.29 0.59 8.09
CA THR A 16 8.57 1.54 7.24
C THR A 16 8.35 0.90 5.87
N ALA A 17 7.08 0.68 5.52
CA ALA A 17 6.66 0.28 4.19
C ALA A 17 6.35 1.52 3.34
N THR A 18 7.01 1.65 2.19
CA THR A 18 6.79 2.74 1.24
C THR A 18 6.08 2.19 0.01
N PHE A 19 4.85 2.66 -0.22
CA PHE A 19 4.05 2.36 -1.40
C PHE A 19 4.26 3.48 -2.41
N HIS A 20 4.81 3.14 -3.57
CA HIS A 20 4.94 4.10 -4.67
C HIS A 20 3.62 4.20 -5.44
N LEU A 21 2.90 5.30 -5.21
CA LEU A 21 1.54 5.57 -5.71
C LEU A 21 1.48 6.90 -6.49
N PRO A 22 2.28 7.08 -7.57
CA PRO A 22 2.31 8.32 -8.32
C PRO A 22 0.96 8.57 -9.02
N GLY A 23 0.42 9.79 -8.86
CA GLY A 23 -0.84 10.18 -9.49
C GLY A 23 -2.08 9.53 -8.89
N ILE A 24 -1.96 8.86 -7.73
CA ILE A 24 -3.11 8.36 -6.98
C ILE A 24 -3.46 9.41 -5.92
N PRO A 25 -4.67 9.98 -5.97
CA PRO A 25 -5.08 10.98 -5.01
C PRO A 25 -5.33 10.31 -3.64
N LYS A 26 -5.22 11.08 -2.56
CA LYS A 26 -5.24 10.54 -1.19
C LYS A 26 -6.57 9.89 -0.85
N GLU A 27 -7.67 10.44 -1.37
CA GLU A 27 -9.03 9.94 -1.21
C GLU A 27 -9.24 8.54 -1.82
N ASP A 28 -8.42 8.16 -2.81
CA ASP A 28 -8.47 6.85 -3.45
C ASP A 28 -7.59 5.80 -2.74
N VAL A 29 -6.99 6.16 -1.59
CA VAL A 29 -6.17 5.27 -0.76
C VAL A 29 -6.88 5.05 0.58
N HIS A 30 -7.15 3.79 0.89
CA HIS A 30 -7.77 3.40 2.16
C HIS A 30 -6.85 2.47 2.95
N ILE A 31 -6.79 2.69 4.27
CA ILE A 31 -5.98 1.89 5.19
C ILE A 31 -6.89 1.45 6.34
N SER A 32 -7.05 0.14 6.48
CA SER A 32 -7.73 -0.47 7.62
C SER A 32 -6.71 -1.02 8.61
N PHE A 33 -6.83 -0.63 9.86
CA PHE A 33 -6.13 -1.27 10.97
C PHE A 33 -6.96 -2.43 11.51
N GLN A 34 -6.32 -3.59 11.70
CA GLN A 34 -6.87 -4.77 12.36
C GLN A 34 -5.84 -5.30 13.37
N PRO A 35 -6.23 -6.14 14.34
CA PRO A 35 -5.34 -6.56 15.43
C PRO A 35 -3.99 -7.15 14.99
N ASP A 36 -3.95 -7.83 13.85
CA ASP A 36 -2.78 -8.56 13.35
C ASP A 36 -2.29 -8.07 11.98
N ARG A 37 -2.92 -7.04 11.40
CA ARG A 37 -2.61 -6.58 10.04
C ARG A 37 -3.06 -5.16 9.73
N LEU A 38 -2.37 -4.54 8.79
CA LEU A 38 -2.85 -3.40 8.00
C LEU A 38 -3.31 -3.90 6.64
N ILE A 39 -4.48 -3.43 6.19
CA ILE A 39 -4.96 -3.65 4.84
C ILE A 39 -4.95 -2.32 4.12
N VAL A 40 -4.12 -2.21 3.09
CA VAL A 40 -3.99 -1.03 2.25
C VAL A 40 -4.66 -1.32 0.91
N THR A 41 -5.64 -0.51 0.53
CA THR A 41 -6.29 -0.61 -0.77
C THR A 41 -6.17 0.71 -1.53
N TRP A 42 -6.06 0.60 -2.85
CA TRP A 42 -6.12 1.76 -3.73
C TRP A 42 -6.56 1.37 -5.14
N GLN A 43 -7.07 2.34 -5.90
CA GLN A 43 -7.53 2.16 -7.26
C GLN A 43 -6.66 2.95 -8.24
N THR A 44 -6.47 2.43 -9.46
CA THR A 44 -5.94 3.19 -10.60
C THR A 44 -6.95 3.16 -11.73
N VAL A 45 -7.24 4.31 -12.33
CA VAL A 45 -8.03 4.42 -13.56
C VAL A 45 -7.16 5.01 -14.66
N LYS A 46 -7.06 4.31 -15.80
CA LYS A 46 -6.38 4.80 -17.00
C LYS A 46 -7.39 4.87 -18.14
N VAL A 47 -7.57 6.05 -18.70
CA VAL A 47 -8.36 6.26 -19.93
C VAL A 47 -7.41 6.53 -21.08
N THR A 48 -7.56 5.81 -22.19
CA THR A 48 -6.81 6.01 -23.43
C THR A 48 -7.79 6.23 -24.57
N GLU A 49 -7.55 7.28 -25.36
CA GLU A 49 -8.31 7.59 -26.57
C GLU A 49 -7.39 7.39 -27.78
N SER A 50 -7.85 6.63 -28.76
CA SER A 50 -7.14 6.36 -30.00
C SER A 50 -8.09 6.46 -31.19
N GLN A 51 -7.55 6.78 -32.36
CA GLN A 51 -8.29 6.77 -33.61
C GLN A 51 -7.84 5.56 -34.44
N GLU A 52 -8.79 4.69 -34.79
CA GLU A 52 -8.56 3.49 -35.58
C GLU A 52 -9.34 3.60 -36.88
N GLY A 53 -8.67 4.08 -37.94
CA GLY A 53 -9.33 4.46 -39.19
C GLY A 53 -10.31 5.61 -38.95
N ASP A 54 -11.60 5.39 -39.26
CA ASP A 54 -12.67 6.36 -39.08
C ASP A 54 -13.42 6.21 -37.73
N ARG A 55 -12.88 5.40 -36.81
CA ARG A 55 -13.47 5.16 -35.48
C ARG A 55 -12.64 5.80 -34.39
N LEU A 56 -13.32 6.47 -33.46
CA LEU A 56 -12.74 6.92 -32.20
C LEU A 56 -12.96 5.83 -31.13
N VAL A 57 -11.88 5.31 -30.58
CA VAL A 57 -11.86 4.27 -29.53
C VAL A 57 -11.47 4.93 -28.22
N ARG A 58 -12.29 4.73 -27.19
CA ARG A 58 -12.01 5.16 -25.81
C ARG A 58 -11.97 3.94 -24.90
N GLU A 59 -10.78 3.58 -24.47
CA GLU A 59 -10.56 2.48 -23.55
C GLU A 59 -10.40 3.01 -22.11
N ARG A 60 -11.16 2.46 -21.17
CA ARG A 60 -11.03 2.73 -19.73
C ARG A 60 -10.60 1.46 -19.03
N ARG A 61 -9.41 1.47 -18.41
CA ARG A 61 -8.87 0.38 -17.58
C ARG A 61 -8.89 0.78 -16.12
N GLU A 62 -9.58 -0.01 -15.31
CA GLU A 62 -9.60 0.14 -13.87
C GLU A 62 -8.86 -1.03 -13.21
N LYS A 63 -8.10 -0.74 -12.15
CA LYS A 63 -7.46 -1.76 -11.34
C LYS A 63 -7.58 -1.42 -9.88
N ASN A 64 -8.04 -2.39 -9.11
CA ASN A 64 -8.05 -2.34 -7.65
C ASN A 64 -6.85 -3.11 -7.11
N TYR A 65 -6.18 -2.52 -6.13
CA TYR A 65 -5.03 -3.10 -5.46
C TYR A 65 -5.37 -3.30 -4.00
N ILE A 66 -4.92 -4.43 -3.46
CA ILE A 66 -5.01 -4.75 -2.04
C ILE A 66 -3.64 -5.25 -1.62
N ARG A 67 -3.10 -4.70 -0.53
CA ARG A 67 -1.89 -5.18 0.10
C ARG A 67 -2.09 -5.32 1.60
N THR A 68 -1.78 -6.50 2.10
CA THR A 68 -1.78 -6.80 3.52
C THR A 68 -0.37 -6.70 4.07
N LEU A 69 -0.21 -5.99 5.19
CA LEU A 69 1.02 -5.95 5.99
C LEU A 69 0.72 -6.58 7.34
N HIS A 70 1.45 -7.61 7.73
CA HIS A 70 1.27 -8.26 9.02
C HIS A 70 1.86 -7.39 10.14
N LEU A 71 1.16 -7.36 11.27
CA LEU A 71 1.56 -6.68 12.49
C LEU A 71 1.91 -7.71 13.56
N PRO A 72 2.82 -7.37 14.49
CA PRO A 72 2.97 -8.14 15.71
C PRO A 72 1.66 -8.21 16.52
N ASP A 73 1.40 -9.34 17.16
CA ASP A 73 0.29 -9.47 18.09
C ASP A 73 0.34 -8.39 19.18
N GLY A 74 -0.82 -7.79 19.46
CA GLY A 74 -0.95 -6.74 20.45
C GLY A 74 -0.46 -5.36 19.99
N THR A 75 -0.11 -5.20 18.71
CA THR A 75 0.15 -3.87 18.13
C THR A 75 -1.05 -2.97 18.40
N ARG A 76 -0.79 -1.77 18.88
CA ARG A 76 -1.84 -0.77 19.12
C ARG A 76 -1.96 0.18 17.95
N PHE A 77 -3.16 0.74 17.75
CA PHE A 77 -3.40 1.70 16.67
C PHE A 77 -2.44 2.90 16.74
N GLU A 78 -2.15 3.38 17.95
CA GLU A 78 -1.28 4.55 18.18
C GLU A 78 0.20 4.30 17.81
N GLU A 79 0.59 3.04 17.67
CA GLU A 79 1.94 2.63 17.27
C GLU A 79 2.13 2.62 15.74
N VAL A 80 1.03 2.75 14.98
CA VAL A 80 1.04 2.82 13.53
C VAL A 80 0.98 4.28 13.08
N LYS A 81 1.89 4.68 12.21
CA LYS A 81 1.93 6.02 11.61
C LYS A 81 1.78 5.92 10.10
N ALA A 82 0.88 6.74 9.55
CA ALA A 82 0.68 6.86 8.12
C ALA A 82 0.94 8.30 7.66
N THR A 83 1.79 8.47 6.66
CA THR A 83 2.00 9.76 6.00
C THR A 83 1.91 9.58 4.49
N MET A 84 1.25 10.52 3.82
CA MET A 84 1.09 10.53 2.37
C MET A 84 1.77 11.79 1.84
N ASP A 85 2.74 11.61 0.95
CA ASP A 85 3.30 12.69 0.15
C ASP A 85 2.68 12.68 -1.27
N SER A 86 3.16 13.53 -2.17
CA SER A 86 2.60 13.67 -3.53
C SER A 86 2.72 12.41 -4.40
N ARG A 87 3.52 11.42 -3.99
CA ARG A 87 3.79 10.21 -4.77
C ARG A 87 3.82 8.93 -3.95
N ASN A 88 3.89 9.00 -2.62
CA ASN A 88 4.08 7.82 -1.78
C ASN A 88 3.19 7.84 -0.54
N LEU A 89 2.70 6.65 -0.19
CA LEU A 89 2.21 6.35 1.15
C LEU A 89 3.34 5.69 1.95
N LEU A 90 3.66 6.23 3.12
CA LEU A 90 4.58 5.66 4.08
C LEU A 90 3.79 5.15 5.28
N LEU A 91 3.96 3.88 5.61
CA LEU A 91 3.41 3.24 6.81
C LEU A 91 4.55 2.79 7.70
N THR A 92 4.65 3.35 8.90
CA THR A 92 5.60 2.92 9.93
C THR A 92 4.86 2.18 11.03
N TYR A 93 5.31 0.97 11.35
CA TYR A 93 4.67 0.09 12.33
C TYR A 93 5.69 -0.81 13.03
N PRO A 94 5.34 -1.42 14.19
CA PRO A 94 6.22 -2.32 14.92
C PRO A 94 6.68 -3.50 14.06
N LYS A 95 7.96 -3.87 14.19
CA LYS A 95 8.55 -4.98 13.44
C LYS A 95 8.15 -6.32 14.04
N MET A 96 7.79 -7.29 13.20
CA MET A 96 7.55 -8.66 13.65
C MET A 96 8.82 -9.28 14.23
N ARG A 97 8.68 -9.90 15.40
CA ARG A 97 9.73 -10.74 15.98
C ARG A 97 9.77 -12.07 15.23
N PRO A 98 10.95 -12.73 15.12
CA PRO A 98 11.06 -14.01 14.41
C PRO A 98 10.08 -15.09 14.90
N SER A 99 9.74 -15.10 16.19
CA SER A 99 8.77 -16.03 16.77
C SER A 99 7.32 -15.84 16.31
N GLN A 100 7.02 -14.73 15.64
CA GLN A 100 5.68 -14.37 15.14
C GLN A 100 5.58 -14.54 13.62
N LEU A 101 6.69 -14.84 12.94
CA LEU A 101 6.67 -15.11 11.51
C LEU A 101 6.10 -16.50 11.27
N VAL A 102 4.90 -16.57 10.68
CA VAL A 102 4.33 -17.84 10.26
C VAL A 102 5.04 -18.27 8.97
N PRO A 103 5.59 -19.50 8.88
CA PRO A 103 6.15 -20.00 7.63
C PRO A 103 5.07 -20.02 6.55
N ILE A 104 5.35 -19.45 5.39
CA ILE A 104 4.50 -19.64 4.21
C ILE A 104 4.71 -21.10 3.79
N THR A 105 3.74 -21.97 4.11
CA THR A 105 3.68 -23.36 3.62
C THR A 105 2.82 -23.40 2.36
#